data_AF-A0AAN9JLG2-F1
#
_entry.id   AF-A0AAN9JLG2-F1
#
_cell.length_a   1.000
_cell.length_b   1.000
_cell.length_c   1.000
_cell.angle_alpha   90.00
_cell.angle_beta   90.00
_cell.angle_gamma   90.00
#
_symmetry.space_group_name_H-M   'P 1'
#
loop_
_entity.id
_entity.type
_entity.pdbx_description
1 polymer ?
#
loop_
_entity_poly.entity_id
_entity_poly.type
_entity_poly.pdbx_seq_one_letter_code
_entity_poly.pdbx_strand_id
1 'polypeptide(L)'
;MMNKEAMVEGDGSPVSFADIKAQNLAFVLLIFRLFYLIQSSLKMRICGAATCSSYTTTSNSLLVFISSSLSSPSKTKFLPSLSRFSVKRSCFFSQACPRIAVSKPSMNLLNRLGFGSARAPESMDSSIPQGPDDDIPAPGQQFAQFGAGCFWGVELAFQRVPGVTKTEVGYTQGLLHNPSYEDVCSGTSNHSEVVRVQYDPKACSYETLLDMFWARHDPTTLNRQGNDVGTQYRSGIYYYTPEQEKAAKESLEQQQKQLNRKIVTEILPAKKFYRAEEYHQQYLEKGGRFGFKQSASKGCNDPIRCYG
;
A
#
# COMPACT_ATOMS: atom_id res chain seq x y z
N MET A 1 -86.16 -16.71 -1.58
CA MET A 1 -86.38 -15.55 -0.68
C MET A 1 -85.19 -15.43 0.24
N MET A 2 -84.72 -14.19 0.47
CA MET A 2 -83.69 -13.72 1.42
C MET A 2 -82.21 -13.72 0.98
N ASN A 3 -81.84 -12.56 0.40
CA ASN A 3 -80.79 -11.59 0.76
C ASN A 3 -79.42 -12.04 1.28
N LYS A 4 -78.37 -11.47 0.65
CA LYS A 4 -77.14 -10.83 1.18
C LYS A 4 -76.23 -10.52 -0.03
N GLU A 5 -75.43 -9.47 -0.15
CA GLU A 5 -75.11 -8.29 0.64
C GLU A 5 -74.39 -7.31 -0.32
N ALA A 6 -74.47 -6.01 -0.03
CA ALA A 6 -73.81 -4.95 -0.78
C ALA A 6 -72.30 -4.90 -0.47
N MET A 7 -71.47 -4.64 -1.49
CA MET A 7 -70.11 -4.12 -1.30
C MET A 7 -69.88 -2.89 -2.18
N VAL A 8 -69.25 -1.92 -1.53
CA VAL A 8 -69.05 -0.54 -1.91
C VAL A 8 -67.88 -0.43 -2.89
N GLU A 9 -68.08 0.21 -4.05
CA GLU A 9 -66.99 0.62 -4.93
C GLU A 9 -66.27 1.82 -4.31
N GLY A 10 -65.00 1.62 -3.94
CA GLY A 10 -64.08 2.67 -3.53
C GLY A 10 -63.32 3.20 -4.73
N ASP A 11 -63.48 4.49 -4.99
CA ASP A 11 -62.87 5.25 -6.08
C ASP A 11 -61.36 5.44 -5.81
N GLY A 12 -60.55 4.48 -6.26
CA GLY A 12 -59.09 4.49 -6.12
C GLY A 12 -58.42 4.99 -7.39
N SER A 13 -58.19 6.31 -7.46
CA SER A 13 -57.33 6.90 -8.50
C SER A 13 -55.88 6.42 -8.33
N PRO A 14 -55.18 6.01 -9.41
CA PRO A 14 -53.82 5.51 -9.29
C PRO A 14 -52.85 6.68 -9.07
N VAL A 15 -52.21 6.70 -7.89
CA VAL A 15 -51.08 7.62 -7.62
C VAL A 15 -49.94 7.22 -8.54
N SER A 16 -49.56 8.14 -9.42
CA SER A 16 -48.51 7.95 -10.42
C SER A 16 -47.15 7.73 -9.76
N PHE A 17 -46.38 6.77 -10.27
CA PHE A 17 -45.00 6.48 -9.87
C PHE A 17 -44.06 7.72 -9.98
N ALA A 18 -44.48 8.77 -10.69
CA ALA A 18 -43.77 10.04 -10.79
C ALA A 18 -43.85 10.87 -9.48
N ASP A 19 -44.95 10.78 -8.74
CA ASP A 19 -45.17 11.60 -7.53
C ASP A 19 -44.33 11.12 -6.34
N ILE A 20 -44.09 9.80 -6.24
CA ILE A 20 -43.23 9.19 -5.23
C ILE A 20 -41.74 9.55 -5.46
N LYS A 21 -41.32 9.72 -6.74
CA LYS A 21 -39.95 10.16 -7.06
C LYS A 21 -39.74 11.64 -6.77
N ALA A 22 -40.73 12.49 -6.99
CA ALA A 22 -40.64 13.92 -6.70
C ALA A 22 -40.54 14.21 -5.19
N GLN A 23 -41.29 13.48 -4.35
CA GLN A 23 -41.25 13.63 -2.90
C GLN A 23 -39.91 13.15 -2.29
N ASN A 24 -39.34 12.07 -2.81
CA ASN A 24 -38.01 11.59 -2.37
C ASN A 24 -36.88 12.55 -2.75
N LEU A 25 -36.94 13.18 -3.93
CA LEU A 25 -35.93 14.14 -4.35
C LEU A 25 -35.98 15.44 -3.51
N ALA A 26 -37.18 15.91 -3.17
CA ALA A 26 -37.37 17.06 -2.28
C ALA A 26 -36.83 16.80 -0.87
N PHE A 27 -37.03 15.59 -0.34
CA PHE A 27 -36.52 15.20 0.98
C PHE A 27 -34.99 15.11 1.00
N VAL A 28 -34.38 14.53 -0.04
CA VAL A 28 -32.92 14.46 -0.18
C VAL A 28 -32.31 15.87 -0.30
N LEU A 29 -32.91 16.77 -1.10
CA LEU A 29 -32.44 18.15 -1.23
C LEU A 29 -32.58 18.97 0.07
N LEU A 30 -33.59 18.68 0.90
CA LEU A 30 -33.75 19.30 2.21
C LEU A 30 -32.63 18.87 3.16
N ILE A 31 -32.27 17.58 3.16
CA ILE A 31 -31.16 17.05 3.98
C ILE A 31 -29.84 17.68 3.55
N PHE A 32 -29.57 17.80 2.24
CA PHE A 32 -28.35 18.46 1.74
C PHE A 32 -28.28 19.94 2.13
N ARG A 33 -29.40 20.67 2.08
CA ARG A 33 -29.46 22.07 2.54
C ARG A 33 -29.23 22.20 4.05
N LEU A 34 -29.78 21.30 4.86
CA LEU A 34 -29.57 21.29 6.30
C LEU A 34 -28.10 21.00 6.65
N PHE A 35 -27.48 20.05 5.95
CA PHE A 35 -26.07 19.70 6.13
C PHE A 35 -25.13 20.87 5.77
N TYR A 36 -25.45 21.60 4.69
CA TYR A 36 -24.68 22.77 4.28
C TYR A 36 -24.79 23.94 5.27
N LEU A 37 -25.97 24.18 5.85
CA LEU A 37 -26.18 25.22 6.88
C LEU A 37 -25.46 24.89 8.19
N ILE A 38 -25.40 23.62 8.58
CA ILE A 38 -24.65 23.16 9.77
C ILE A 38 -23.14 23.34 9.55
N GLN A 39 -22.62 22.97 8.38
CA GLN A 39 -21.21 23.19 7.99
C GLN A 39 -20.85 24.68 7.94
N SER A 40 -21.73 25.53 7.41
CA SER A 40 -21.52 26.98 7.35
C SER A 40 -21.53 27.64 8.74
N SER A 41 -22.34 27.13 9.67
CA SER A 41 -22.41 27.66 11.04
C SER A 41 -21.22 27.24 11.91
N LEU A 42 -20.63 26.08 11.62
CA LEU A 42 -19.43 25.59 12.33
C LEU A 42 -18.16 26.33 11.88
N LYS A 43 -18.12 26.80 10.63
CA LYS A 43 -16.98 27.54 10.07
C LYS A 43 -16.87 29.00 10.55
N MET A 44 -17.93 29.56 11.13
CA MET A 44 -17.94 30.91 11.71
C MET A 44 -17.57 30.96 13.22
N ARG A 45 -17.33 29.82 13.88
CA ARG A 45 -16.99 29.80 15.32
C ARG A 45 -15.50 29.60 15.65
N ILE A 46 -14.59 29.68 14.68
CA ILE A 46 -13.14 29.48 14.90
C ILE A 46 -12.30 30.75 14.59
N CYS A 47 -12.92 31.89 14.30
CA CYS A 47 -12.22 33.18 14.16
C CYS A 47 -12.74 34.18 15.19
N GLY A 48 -12.14 34.18 16.38
CA GLY A 48 -12.42 35.18 17.40
C GLY A 48 -11.50 35.06 18.62
N ALA A 49 -10.69 36.11 18.81
CA ALA A 49 -9.97 36.48 20.03
C ALA A 49 -8.68 35.74 20.40
N ALA A 50 -7.55 36.31 19.99
CA ALA A 50 -6.34 36.35 20.81
C ALA A 50 -5.79 37.78 20.78
N THR A 51 -6.31 38.62 21.69
CA THR A 51 -5.75 39.93 22.01
C THR A 51 -4.54 39.74 22.92
N CYS A 52 -3.42 40.33 22.50
CA CYS A 52 -2.17 40.38 23.24
C CYS A 52 -2.33 41.32 24.45
N SER A 53 -2.05 40.85 25.66
CA SER A 53 -1.90 41.70 26.84
C SER A 53 -0.56 41.41 27.50
N SER A 54 0.28 42.44 27.49
CA SER A 54 1.66 42.43 27.96
C SER A 54 1.68 42.78 29.45
N TYR A 55 2.25 41.89 30.28
CA TYR A 55 2.75 42.24 31.60
C TYR A 55 4.25 41.95 31.61
N THR A 56 5.07 43.00 31.77
CA THR A 56 6.50 42.88 32.06
C THR A 56 6.78 43.48 33.43
N THR A 57 7.36 42.65 34.28
CA THR A 57 7.86 42.99 35.61
C THR A 57 9.23 43.65 35.48
N THR A 58 9.43 44.71 36.25
CA THR A 58 10.67 45.47 36.44
C THR A 58 11.72 44.66 37.22
N SER A 59 13.00 44.76 36.82
CA SER A 59 14.13 45.02 37.74
C SER A 59 15.47 45.11 36.99
N ASN A 60 16.08 46.29 37.08
CA ASN A 60 17.49 46.67 37.08
C ASN A 60 18.56 45.61 36.74
N SER A 61 19.42 45.91 35.76
CA SER A 61 20.79 46.41 36.04
C SER A 61 21.69 46.51 34.79
N LEU A 62 22.50 47.57 34.83
CA LEU A 62 23.75 47.88 34.14
C LEU A 62 23.78 48.22 32.62
N LEU A 63 24.09 49.51 32.43
CA LEU A 63 24.64 50.20 31.26
C LEU A 63 25.96 49.61 30.77
N VAL A 64 26.08 49.40 29.45
CA VAL A 64 27.29 49.72 28.67
C VAL A 64 26.86 50.27 27.31
N PHE A 65 27.19 51.53 27.06
CA PHE A 65 27.12 52.20 25.77
C PHE A 65 28.37 51.85 24.96
N ILE A 66 28.23 51.36 23.72
CA ILE A 66 29.10 51.77 22.58
C ILE A 66 28.24 51.85 21.31
N SER A 67 28.50 52.93 20.57
CA SER A 67 27.72 53.58 19.54
C SER A 67 28.04 53.09 18.11
N SER A 68 27.07 53.25 17.19
CA SER A 68 27.20 53.69 15.76
C SER A 68 28.13 52.89 14.81
N SER A 69 27.85 52.64 13.52
CA SER A 69 26.97 53.28 12.53
C SER A 69 27.06 52.52 11.19
N LEU A 70 25.96 52.61 10.41
CA LEU A 70 25.83 52.71 8.94
C LEU A 70 26.94 52.15 8.00
N SER A 71 26.54 51.37 6.99
CA SER A 71 26.31 51.88 5.62
C SER A 71 25.93 50.76 4.64
N SER A 72 24.94 51.04 3.79
CA SER A 72 24.41 50.20 2.70
C SER A 72 25.22 50.37 1.38
N PRO A 73 24.65 50.19 0.17
CA PRO A 73 24.62 48.96 -0.61
C PRO A 73 25.28 49.11 -2.01
N SER A 74 25.48 48.03 -2.76
CA SER A 74 25.72 48.15 -4.21
C SER A 74 24.97 47.09 -5.01
N LYS A 75 24.01 47.59 -5.77
CA LYS A 75 23.29 46.93 -6.87
C LYS A 75 24.25 46.74 -8.04
N THR A 76 24.14 45.62 -8.75
CA THR A 76 24.37 45.57 -10.20
C THR A 76 23.32 44.69 -10.84
N LYS A 77 22.41 45.35 -11.57
CA LYS A 77 21.62 44.78 -12.66
C LYS A 77 22.53 44.72 -13.89
N PHE A 78 22.45 43.69 -14.72
CA PHE A 78 21.91 43.80 -16.09
C PHE A 78 21.86 42.43 -16.80
N LEU A 79 20.72 42.24 -17.47
CA LEU A 79 20.25 41.14 -18.32
C LEU A 79 21.07 40.97 -19.64
N PRO A 80 20.57 40.28 -20.69
CA PRO A 80 20.54 38.83 -20.87
C PRO A 80 21.18 38.45 -22.23
N SER A 81 21.40 37.16 -22.50
CA SER A 81 21.70 36.71 -23.88
C SER A 81 20.89 35.47 -24.21
N LEU A 82 19.99 35.66 -25.17
CA LEU A 82 19.24 34.63 -25.88
C LEU A 82 20.18 33.90 -26.84
N SER A 83 20.24 32.58 -26.77
CA SER A 83 20.57 31.76 -27.94
C SER A 83 19.63 30.57 -28.03
N ARG A 84 18.70 30.74 -28.97
CA ARG A 84 17.83 29.74 -29.58
C ARG A 84 18.72 28.67 -30.24
N PHE A 85 18.63 27.41 -29.83
CA PHE A 85 19.04 26.29 -30.69
C PHE A 85 18.00 25.18 -30.62
N SER A 86 17.23 25.11 -31.70
CA SER A 86 16.37 23.99 -32.07
C SER A 86 17.25 22.92 -32.69
N VAL A 87 17.28 21.72 -32.10
CA VAL A 87 17.69 20.50 -32.82
C VAL A 87 16.67 19.42 -32.50
N LYS A 88 15.73 19.22 -33.42
CA LYS A 88 15.04 17.94 -33.60
C LYS A 88 16.09 16.92 -34.04
N ARG A 89 16.28 15.86 -33.25
CA ARG A 89 16.88 14.62 -33.75
C ARG A 89 15.99 13.45 -33.36
N SER A 90 15.16 13.05 -34.32
CA SER A 90 14.66 11.70 -34.47
C SER A 90 15.84 10.79 -34.78
N CYS A 91 16.15 9.84 -33.90
CA CYS A 91 17.00 8.70 -34.22
C CYS A 91 16.20 7.43 -33.94
N PHE A 92 15.65 6.86 -35.01
CA PHE A 92 15.34 5.44 -35.09
C PHE A 92 16.62 4.66 -34.78
N PHE A 93 16.61 3.84 -33.73
CA PHE A 93 17.61 2.81 -33.53
C PHE A 93 16.94 1.45 -33.74
N SER A 94 17.12 0.93 -34.96
CA SER A 94 17.03 -0.49 -35.26
C SER A 94 18.34 -1.11 -34.80
N GLN A 95 18.31 -1.88 -33.71
CA GLN A 95 19.43 -2.75 -33.34
C GLN A 95 19.04 -4.20 -33.63
N ALA A 96 19.67 -4.72 -34.69
CA ALA A 96 19.72 -6.13 -34.98
C ALA A 96 20.54 -6.86 -33.91
N CYS A 97 19.97 -7.93 -33.35
CA CYS A 97 20.70 -8.87 -32.49
C CYS A 97 21.76 -9.63 -33.28
N PRO A 98 23.03 -9.69 -32.83
CA PRO A 98 23.99 -10.65 -33.37
C PRO A 98 23.70 -12.05 -32.80
N ARG A 99 23.57 -13.04 -33.68
CA ARG A 99 23.53 -14.46 -33.30
C ARG A 99 24.90 -14.86 -32.76
N ILE A 100 24.98 -15.14 -31.47
CA ILE A 100 26.13 -15.80 -30.86
C ILE A 100 26.00 -17.31 -31.11
N ALA A 101 26.95 -17.86 -31.87
CA ALA A 101 27.07 -19.29 -32.10
C ALA A 101 27.57 -19.97 -30.81
N VAL A 102 26.75 -20.87 -30.25
CA VAL A 102 27.14 -21.71 -29.11
C VAL A 102 28.01 -22.85 -29.63
N SER A 103 29.31 -22.77 -29.38
CA SER A 103 30.22 -23.91 -29.52
C SER A 103 29.89 -24.95 -28.45
N LYS A 104 29.50 -26.17 -28.86
CA LYS A 104 29.35 -27.32 -27.96
C LYS A 104 30.70 -27.61 -27.29
N PRO A 105 30.79 -27.71 -25.95
CA PRO A 105 32.03 -28.13 -25.32
C PRO A 105 32.28 -29.61 -25.62
N SER A 106 33.54 -29.92 -25.94
CA SER A 106 34.06 -31.27 -26.08
C SER A 106 33.86 -32.03 -24.77
N MET A 107 33.18 -33.18 -24.83
CA MET A 107 32.99 -34.08 -23.69
C MET A 107 34.31 -34.80 -23.43
N ASN A 108 34.97 -34.49 -22.31
CA ASN A 108 36.15 -35.24 -21.86
C ASN A 108 35.77 -36.69 -21.51
N LEU A 109 36.52 -37.64 -22.08
CA LEU A 109 36.37 -39.09 -21.96
C LEU A 109 36.38 -39.62 -20.51
N LEU A 110 36.86 -38.81 -19.55
CA LEU A 110 36.91 -39.12 -18.12
C LEU A 110 35.54 -39.13 -17.42
N ASN A 111 34.52 -38.45 -17.95
CA ASN A 111 33.16 -38.49 -17.39
C ASN A 111 32.39 -39.78 -17.77
N ARG A 112 32.95 -40.62 -18.65
CA ARG A 112 32.32 -41.86 -19.12
C ARG A 112 32.72 -43.10 -18.29
N LEU A 113 33.55 -42.93 -17.26
CA LEU A 113 34.09 -44.02 -16.43
C LEU A 113 33.66 -43.98 -14.95
N GLY A 114 32.60 -43.24 -14.60
CA GLY A 114 31.88 -43.48 -13.34
C GLY A 114 32.58 -43.11 -12.02
N PHE A 115 33.67 -42.35 -12.04
CA PHE A 115 34.39 -41.89 -10.83
C PHE A 115 34.35 -40.38 -10.58
N GLY A 116 33.40 -39.67 -11.19
CA GLY A 116 33.11 -38.28 -10.83
C GLY A 116 32.04 -38.25 -9.75
N SER A 117 32.34 -37.68 -8.58
CA SER A 117 31.32 -37.25 -7.62
C SER A 117 30.45 -36.20 -8.31
N ALA A 118 29.40 -36.65 -8.97
CA ALA A 118 28.32 -35.80 -9.41
C ALA A 118 27.73 -35.20 -8.13
N ARG A 119 27.91 -33.88 -7.93
CA ARG A 119 26.97 -33.14 -7.10
C ARG A 119 25.60 -33.51 -7.64
N ALA A 120 24.82 -34.20 -6.83
CA ALA A 120 23.43 -34.47 -7.13
C ALA A 120 22.78 -33.14 -7.55
N PRO A 121 21.92 -33.12 -8.57
CA PRO A 121 21.08 -31.96 -8.80
C PRO A 121 20.36 -31.72 -7.46
N GLU A 122 20.48 -30.50 -6.91
CA GLU A 122 19.67 -30.13 -5.75
C GLU A 122 18.23 -30.43 -6.13
N SER A 123 17.70 -31.49 -5.53
CA SER A 123 16.31 -31.89 -5.70
C SER A 123 15.49 -30.66 -5.36
N MET A 124 14.59 -30.27 -6.26
CA MET A 124 13.53 -29.32 -5.96
C MET A 124 12.65 -29.92 -4.87
N ASP A 125 13.14 -29.82 -3.64
CA ASP A 125 12.45 -30.26 -2.46
C ASP A 125 11.44 -29.18 -2.12
N SER A 126 10.25 -29.32 -2.68
CA SER A 126 9.12 -28.43 -2.40
C SER A 126 8.76 -28.44 -0.92
N SER A 127 9.28 -29.37 -0.11
CA SER A 127 9.04 -29.38 1.34
C SER A 127 9.63 -28.16 2.03
N ILE A 128 10.77 -27.61 1.58
CA ILE A 128 11.41 -26.46 2.22
C ILE A 128 10.56 -25.19 2.07
N PRO A 129 10.18 -24.72 0.86
CA PRO A 129 9.34 -23.54 0.71
C PRO A 129 7.91 -23.75 1.23
N GLN A 130 7.46 -25.00 1.38
CA GLN A 130 6.17 -25.33 1.97
C GLN A 130 6.20 -25.44 3.50
N GLY A 131 7.38 -25.47 4.11
CA GLY A 131 7.57 -25.46 5.57
C GLY A 131 7.17 -24.13 6.22
N PRO A 132 7.10 -24.08 7.56
CA PRO A 132 6.76 -22.86 8.30
C PRO A 132 7.84 -21.78 8.19
N ASP A 133 7.50 -20.56 8.61
CA ASP A 133 8.50 -19.51 8.86
C ASP A 133 9.10 -19.68 10.25
N ASP A 134 10.30 -20.26 10.31
CA ASP A 134 11.03 -20.54 11.56
C ASP A 134 11.87 -19.34 12.06
N ASP A 135 11.83 -18.19 11.38
CA ASP A 135 12.52 -17.00 11.85
C ASP A 135 11.89 -16.50 13.17
N ILE A 136 12.72 -15.92 14.05
CA ILE A 136 12.29 -15.41 15.35
C ILE A 136 12.27 -13.87 15.29
N PRO A 137 11.17 -13.21 15.65
CA PRO A 137 11.12 -11.74 15.69
C PRO A 137 11.96 -11.22 16.88
N ALA A 138 12.24 -9.92 16.90
CA ALA A 138 12.94 -9.32 18.04
C ALA A 138 12.17 -9.55 19.36
N PRO A 139 12.84 -9.54 20.53
CA PRO A 139 12.19 -9.79 21.82
C PRO A 139 11.00 -8.86 22.07
N GLY A 140 9.85 -9.42 22.44
CA GLY A 140 8.61 -8.67 22.68
C GLY A 140 7.79 -8.36 21.42
N GLN A 141 8.32 -8.66 20.23
CA GLN A 141 7.67 -8.39 18.96
C GLN A 141 6.95 -9.63 18.42
N GLN A 142 6.01 -9.41 17.51
CA GLN A 142 5.34 -10.47 16.76
C GLN A 142 5.49 -10.25 15.25
N PHE A 143 5.47 -11.35 14.50
CA PHE A 143 5.39 -11.31 13.04
C PHE A 143 3.93 -11.24 12.54
N ALA A 144 3.76 -10.62 11.39
CA ALA A 144 2.55 -10.65 10.57
C ALA A 144 2.95 -10.62 9.08
N GLN A 145 2.21 -11.29 8.20
CA GLN A 145 2.51 -11.35 6.77
C GLN A 145 1.29 -11.03 5.92
N PHE A 146 1.48 -10.14 4.95
CA PHE A 146 0.41 -9.63 4.08
C PHE A 146 0.86 -9.58 2.62
N GLY A 147 0.07 -10.16 1.71
CA GLY A 147 0.17 -9.99 0.26
C GLY A 147 -0.97 -9.11 -0.24
N ALA A 148 -0.65 -8.01 -0.93
CA ALA A 148 -1.65 -7.01 -1.32
C ALA A 148 -1.31 -6.33 -2.66
N GLY A 149 -0.77 -7.10 -3.60
CA GLY A 149 -0.23 -6.61 -4.86
C GLY A 149 1.27 -6.31 -4.79
N CYS A 150 1.74 -5.38 -5.62
CA CYS A 150 3.14 -4.95 -5.62
C CYS A 150 3.58 -4.51 -4.21
N PHE A 151 4.54 -5.24 -3.64
CA PHE A 151 4.93 -5.10 -2.23
C PHE A 151 5.54 -3.73 -1.86
N TRP A 152 5.94 -2.89 -2.82
CA TRP A 152 6.55 -1.58 -2.56
C TRP A 152 5.59 -0.61 -1.89
N GLY A 153 4.37 -0.52 -2.42
CA GLY A 153 3.33 0.34 -1.85
C GLY A 153 2.78 -0.21 -0.53
N VAL A 154 2.75 -1.54 -0.41
CA VAL A 154 2.27 -2.25 0.79
C VAL A 154 3.26 -2.06 1.93
N GLU A 155 4.56 -2.20 1.67
CA GLU A 155 5.60 -1.98 2.67
C GLU A 155 5.54 -0.56 3.21
N LEU A 156 5.49 0.45 2.33
CA LEU A 156 5.41 1.84 2.74
C LEU A 156 4.18 2.13 3.63
N ALA A 157 3.05 1.46 3.37
CA ALA A 157 1.86 1.60 4.21
C ALA A 157 2.13 1.10 5.65
N PHE A 158 2.74 -0.08 5.79
CA PHE A 158 3.10 -0.62 7.11
C PHE A 158 4.24 0.14 7.78
N GLN A 159 5.21 0.67 7.03
CA GLN A 159 6.27 1.51 7.58
C GLN A 159 5.69 2.72 8.35
N ARG A 160 4.54 3.25 7.92
CA ARG A 160 3.88 4.41 8.54
C ARG A 160 3.05 4.08 9.77
N VAL A 161 2.79 2.81 10.07
CA VAL A 161 1.96 2.42 11.23
C VAL A 161 2.77 2.59 12.53
N PRO A 162 2.32 3.42 13.50
CA PRO A 162 2.93 3.47 14.83
C PRO A 162 2.89 2.10 15.51
N GLY A 163 3.99 1.70 16.17
CA GLY A 163 4.13 0.37 16.79
C GLY A 163 4.67 -0.72 15.86
N VAL A 164 4.67 -0.51 14.53
CA VAL A 164 5.48 -1.34 13.61
C VAL A 164 6.96 -0.99 13.77
N THR A 165 7.79 -1.98 14.07
CA THR A 165 9.22 -1.79 14.34
C THR A 165 10.13 -2.22 13.19
N LYS A 166 9.68 -3.13 12.32
CA LYS A 166 10.41 -3.55 11.12
C LYS A 166 9.42 -3.92 10.02
N THR A 167 9.76 -3.58 8.79
CA THR A 167 9.13 -4.13 7.59
C THR A 167 10.21 -4.77 6.72
N GLU A 168 9.83 -5.80 5.99
CA GLU A 168 10.64 -6.35 4.92
C GLU A 168 9.77 -6.98 3.84
N VAL A 169 10.16 -6.79 2.59
CA VAL A 169 9.49 -7.40 1.44
C VAL A 169 10.13 -8.74 1.07
N GLY A 170 9.33 -9.65 0.54
CA GLY A 170 9.80 -10.98 0.16
C GLY A 170 8.77 -11.83 -0.55
N TYR A 171 9.11 -13.11 -0.68
CA TYR A 171 8.37 -14.13 -1.40
C TYR A 171 8.02 -15.27 -0.46
N THR A 172 6.79 -15.80 -0.56
CA THR A 172 6.34 -16.95 0.25
C THR A 172 5.20 -17.71 -0.44
N GLN A 173 4.69 -18.78 0.17
CA GLN A 173 3.62 -19.69 -0.30
C GLN A 173 3.90 -20.45 -1.61
N GLY A 174 5.01 -20.17 -2.30
CA GLY A 174 5.39 -20.83 -3.54
C GLY A 174 6.10 -22.17 -3.33
N LEU A 175 6.53 -22.76 -4.45
CA LEU A 175 7.09 -24.11 -4.50
C LEU A 175 8.60 -24.13 -4.71
N LEU A 176 9.21 -22.98 -5.00
CA LEU A 176 10.63 -22.87 -5.32
C LEU A 176 11.41 -22.46 -4.07
N HIS A 177 12.47 -23.19 -3.75
CA HIS A 177 13.40 -22.77 -2.70
C HIS A 177 14.35 -21.69 -3.24
N ASN A 178 14.63 -20.66 -2.43
CA ASN A 178 15.48 -19.51 -2.78
C ASN A 178 15.10 -18.85 -4.13
N PRO A 179 13.84 -18.42 -4.33
CA PRO A 179 13.43 -17.78 -5.57
C PRO A 179 14.10 -16.41 -5.75
N SER A 180 14.54 -16.10 -6.96
CA SER A 180 14.88 -14.73 -7.39
C SER A 180 13.62 -13.94 -7.79
N TYR A 181 13.74 -12.62 -7.90
CA TYR A 181 12.66 -11.80 -8.47
C TYR A 181 12.25 -12.28 -9.88
N GLU A 182 13.21 -12.68 -10.71
CA GLU A 182 12.97 -13.19 -12.05
C GLU A 182 12.16 -14.50 -12.04
N ASP A 183 12.45 -15.41 -11.09
CA ASP A 183 11.69 -16.65 -10.91
C ASP A 183 10.23 -16.37 -10.54
N VAL A 184 10.00 -15.37 -9.68
CA VAL A 184 8.65 -14.95 -9.28
C VAL A 184 7.92 -14.26 -10.43
N CYS A 185 8.60 -13.39 -11.17
CA CYS A 185 8.04 -12.71 -12.34
C CYS A 185 7.64 -13.67 -13.46
N SER A 186 8.27 -14.85 -13.54
CA SER A 186 7.87 -15.90 -14.49
C SER A 186 6.43 -16.40 -14.27
N GLY A 187 5.88 -16.22 -13.05
CA GLY A 187 4.57 -16.72 -12.63
C GLY A 187 4.51 -18.22 -12.37
N THR A 188 5.62 -18.96 -12.53
CA THR A 188 5.65 -20.43 -12.40
C THR A 188 6.01 -20.92 -11.00
N SER A 189 6.63 -20.07 -10.17
CA SER A 189 7.08 -20.43 -8.82
C SER A 189 5.94 -20.49 -7.79
N ASN A 190 4.76 -19.94 -8.14
CA ASN A 190 3.58 -19.80 -7.27
C ASN A 190 3.81 -18.98 -5.98
N HIS A 191 4.95 -18.28 -5.87
CA HIS A 191 5.18 -17.36 -4.77
C HIS A 191 4.20 -16.19 -4.81
N SER A 192 3.91 -15.62 -3.64
CA SER A 192 3.25 -14.33 -3.49
C SER A 192 4.29 -13.28 -3.10
N GLU A 193 4.18 -12.08 -3.66
CA GLU A 193 4.84 -10.90 -3.09
C GLU A 193 4.15 -10.54 -1.77
N VAL A 194 4.93 -10.45 -0.70
CA VAL A 194 4.41 -10.14 0.63
C VAL A 194 5.30 -9.15 1.36
N VAL A 195 4.70 -8.50 2.35
CA VAL A 195 5.42 -7.77 3.39
C VAL A 195 5.35 -8.61 4.67
N ARG A 196 6.51 -8.91 5.25
CA ARG A 196 6.63 -9.39 6.62
C ARG A 196 6.85 -8.21 7.55
N VAL A 197 5.98 -8.07 8.54
CA VAL A 197 5.95 -6.97 9.50
C VAL A 197 6.35 -7.51 10.87
N GLN A 198 7.26 -6.81 11.56
CA GLN A 198 7.42 -6.96 13.00
C GLN A 198 6.77 -5.77 13.70
N TYR A 199 5.94 -6.06 14.70
CA TYR A 199 5.24 -5.04 15.48
C TYR A 199 5.27 -5.35 16.97
N ASP A 200 5.21 -4.31 17.80
CA ASP A 200 5.05 -4.43 19.24
C ASP A 200 3.54 -4.54 19.57
N PRO A 201 3.05 -5.69 20.05
CA PRO A 201 1.64 -5.87 20.39
C PRO A 201 1.12 -4.92 21.48
N LYS A 202 2.02 -4.30 22.25
CA LYS A 202 1.67 -3.29 23.27
C LYS A 202 1.44 -1.91 22.67
N ALA A 203 1.98 -1.64 21.48
CA ALA A 203 1.89 -0.35 20.80
C ALA A 203 1.00 -0.38 19.56
N CYS A 204 0.85 -1.54 18.92
CA CYS A 204 0.01 -1.76 17.73
C CYS A 204 -0.72 -3.09 17.86
N SER A 205 -2.04 -3.11 17.63
CA SER A 205 -2.79 -4.36 17.61
C SER A 205 -2.73 -5.01 16.23
N TYR A 206 -3.04 -6.31 16.14
CA TYR A 206 -3.12 -7.00 14.86
C TYR A 206 -4.28 -6.49 14.01
N GLU A 207 -5.40 -6.11 14.63
CA GLU A 207 -6.55 -5.48 13.97
C GLU A 207 -6.17 -4.17 13.28
N THR A 208 -5.28 -3.38 13.89
CA THR A 208 -4.76 -2.15 13.25
C THR A 208 -4.00 -2.47 11.96
N LEU A 209 -3.25 -3.59 11.94
CA LEU A 209 -2.57 -4.06 10.73
C LEU A 209 -3.56 -4.56 9.68
N LEU A 210 -4.63 -5.25 10.09
CA LEU A 210 -5.72 -5.68 9.21
C LEU A 210 -6.45 -4.49 8.58
N ASP A 211 -6.77 -3.46 9.37
CA ASP A 211 -7.39 -2.23 8.86
C ASP A 211 -6.51 -1.55 7.81
N MET A 212 -5.19 -1.47 8.07
CA MET A 212 -4.23 -0.96 7.10
C MET A 212 -4.19 -1.80 5.83
N PHE A 213 -4.22 -3.13 5.97
CA PHE A 213 -4.27 -4.07 4.85
C PHE A 213 -5.50 -3.85 3.96
N TRP A 214 -6.70 -3.79 4.54
CA TRP A 214 -7.94 -3.58 3.79
C TRP A 214 -8.02 -2.21 3.13
N ALA A 215 -7.45 -1.17 3.75
CA ALA A 215 -7.40 0.17 3.17
C ALA A 215 -6.41 0.31 2.00
N ARG A 216 -5.43 -0.60 1.89
CA ARG A 216 -4.30 -0.47 0.95
C ARG A 216 -4.57 -1.01 -0.45
N HIS A 217 -5.48 -1.97 -0.61
CA HIS A 217 -5.65 -2.70 -1.87
C HIS A 217 -7.12 -3.03 -2.17
N ASP A 218 -7.38 -3.62 -3.34
CA ASP A 218 -8.70 -4.13 -3.70
C ASP A 218 -8.71 -5.64 -3.38
N PRO A 219 -9.41 -6.07 -2.31
CA PRO A 219 -9.40 -7.48 -1.90
C PRO A 219 -10.30 -8.36 -2.79
N THR A 220 -10.86 -7.83 -3.88
CA THR A 220 -11.88 -8.51 -4.72
C THR A 220 -11.37 -8.85 -6.13
N THR A 221 -10.09 -8.59 -6.41
CA THR A 221 -9.43 -8.91 -7.68
C THR A 221 -8.53 -10.13 -7.54
N LEU A 222 -8.94 -11.23 -8.17
CA LEU A 222 -8.18 -12.49 -8.13
C LEU A 222 -6.89 -12.37 -8.95
N ASN A 223 -5.76 -12.70 -8.32
CA ASN A 223 -4.42 -12.74 -8.95
C ASN A 223 -4.07 -11.45 -9.72
N ARG A 224 -4.46 -10.30 -9.15
CA ARG A 224 -4.24 -8.98 -9.74
C ARG A 224 -4.39 -7.91 -8.66
N GLN A 225 -3.57 -6.87 -8.76
CA GLN A 225 -3.81 -5.61 -8.07
C GLN A 225 -3.55 -4.43 -9.00
N GLY A 226 -4.59 -3.64 -9.29
CA GLY A 226 -4.49 -2.59 -10.30
C GLY A 226 -4.07 -3.15 -11.67
N ASN A 227 -2.95 -2.66 -12.21
CA ASN A 227 -2.39 -3.12 -13.49
C ASN A 227 -1.38 -4.28 -13.34
N ASP A 228 -1.03 -4.65 -12.10
CA ASP A 228 -0.11 -5.75 -11.83
C ASP A 228 -0.90 -7.06 -11.84
N VAL A 229 -0.68 -7.89 -12.87
CA VAL A 229 -1.42 -9.13 -13.11
C VAL A 229 -0.52 -10.34 -12.93
N GLY A 230 -0.98 -11.31 -12.13
CA GLY A 230 -0.26 -12.53 -11.86
C GLY A 230 -0.54 -13.06 -10.45
N THR A 231 -0.32 -14.35 -10.24
CA THR A 231 -0.55 -15.00 -8.94
C THR A 231 0.32 -14.39 -7.84
N GLN A 232 1.48 -13.84 -8.18
CA GLN A 232 2.37 -13.16 -7.24
C GLN A 232 1.76 -11.89 -6.63
N TYR A 233 0.74 -11.30 -7.26
CA TYR A 233 0.07 -10.09 -6.79
C TYR A 233 -1.26 -10.37 -6.09
N ARG A 234 -1.51 -11.61 -5.68
CA ARG A 234 -2.75 -12.00 -5.01
C ARG A 234 -2.87 -11.38 -3.61
N SER A 235 -4.12 -11.18 -3.20
CA SER A 235 -4.45 -10.78 -1.84
C SER A 235 -4.34 -11.97 -0.88
N GLY A 236 -3.58 -11.83 0.20
CA GLY A 236 -3.37 -12.91 1.17
C GLY A 236 -2.99 -12.40 2.56
N ILE A 237 -3.48 -13.08 3.59
CA ILE A 237 -3.10 -12.91 4.99
C ILE A 237 -2.48 -14.23 5.46
N TYR A 238 -1.24 -14.17 5.90
CA TYR A 238 -0.49 -15.35 6.33
C TYR A 238 -0.22 -15.28 7.83
N TYR A 239 -0.95 -16.09 8.60
CA TYR A 239 -0.99 -15.99 10.06
C TYR A 239 0.09 -16.86 10.73
N TYR A 240 0.64 -16.36 11.83
CA TYR A 240 1.61 -17.08 12.67
C TYR A 240 0.94 -17.76 13.87
N THR A 241 -0.25 -17.32 14.29
CA THR A 241 -0.96 -17.88 15.44
C THR A 241 -2.45 -18.08 15.16
N PRO A 242 -3.13 -18.97 15.92
CA PRO A 242 -4.58 -19.15 15.82
C PRO A 242 -5.38 -17.87 16.12
N GLU A 243 -4.87 -17.00 16.98
CA GLU A 243 -5.49 -15.71 17.29
C GLU A 243 -5.46 -14.78 16.07
N GLN A 244 -4.34 -14.74 15.35
CA GLN A 244 -4.25 -14.00 14.08
C GLN A 244 -5.18 -14.58 13.01
N GLU A 245 -5.28 -15.91 12.91
CA GLU A 245 -6.21 -16.55 11.98
C GLU A 245 -7.66 -16.14 12.26
N LYS A 246 -8.06 -16.21 13.54
CA LYS A 246 -9.41 -15.84 13.96
C LYS A 246 -9.70 -14.36 13.67
N ALA A 247 -8.81 -13.47 14.08
CA ALA A 247 -8.96 -12.04 13.84
C ALA A 247 -9.02 -11.70 12.34
N ALA A 248 -8.20 -12.36 11.51
CA ALA A 248 -8.22 -12.18 10.06
C ALA A 248 -9.55 -12.62 9.43
N LYS A 249 -10.10 -13.77 9.85
CA LYS A 249 -11.40 -14.27 9.37
C LYS A 249 -12.55 -13.35 9.78
N GLU A 250 -12.59 -12.93 11.04
CA GLU A 250 -13.59 -11.99 11.54
C GLU A 250 -13.51 -10.64 10.80
N SER A 251 -12.30 -10.12 10.60
CA SER A 251 -12.06 -8.86 9.87
C SER A 251 -12.49 -8.96 8.39
N LEU A 252 -12.23 -10.10 7.73
CA LEU A 252 -12.72 -10.37 6.37
C LEU A 252 -14.25 -10.33 6.32
N GLU A 253 -14.94 -10.96 7.25
CA GLU A 253 -16.41 -10.94 7.30
C GLU A 253 -16.97 -9.52 7.49
N GLN A 254 -16.33 -8.69 8.32
CA GLN A 254 -16.72 -7.29 8.48
C GLN A 254 -16.44 -6.47 7.22
N GLN A 255 -15.31 -6.69 6.57
CA GLN A 255 -14.95 -5.98 5.35
C GLN A 255 -15.85 -6.39 4.18
N GLN A 256 -16.24 -7.66 4.09
CA GLN A 256 -17.13 -8.17 3.05
C GLN A 256 -18.50 -7.46 3.07
N LYS A 257 -19.01 -7.08 4.25
CA LYS A 257 -20.27 -6.33 4.37
C LYS A 257 -20.22 -4.94 3.73
N GLN A 258 -19.03 -4.38 3.56
CA GLN A 258 -18.82 -3.05 2.97
C GLN A 258 -18.60 -3.11 1.45
N LEU A 259 -18.40 -4.32 0.89
CA LEU A 259 -18.04 -4.52 -0.51
C LEU A 259 -19.10 -5.33 -1.25
N ASN A 260 -19.49 -4.86 -2.44
CA ASN A 260 -20.44 -5.58 -3.29
C ASN A 260 -19.83 -6.81 -3.96
N ARG A 261 -18.51 -6.76 -4.24
CA ARG A 261 -17.77 -7.87 -4.85
C ARG A 261 -17.27 -8.79 -3.74
N LYS A 262 -17.28 -10.09 -4.01
CA LYS A 262 -16.76 -11.09 -3.08
C LYS A 262 -15.25 -10.88 -2.89
N ILE A 263 -14.81 -10.88 -1.63
CA ILE A 263 -13.41 -10.88 -1.24
C ILE A 263 -12.79 -12.22 -1.64
N VAL A 264 -11.60 -12.15 -2.25
CA VAL A 264 -10.82 -13.30 -2.71
C VAL A 264 -9.52 -13.48 -1.94
N THR A 265 -9.32 -12.70 -0.87
CA THR A 265 -8.17 -12.81 0.04
C THR A 265 -8.06 -14.21 0.61
N GLU A 266 -6.91 -14.86 0.42
CA GLU A 266 -6.62 -16.13 1.09
C GLU A 266 -6.16 -15.90 2.53
N ILE A 267 -6.61 -16.74 3.46
CA ILE A 267 -6.17 -16.71 4.87
C ILE A 267 -5.57 -18.09 5.17
N LEU A 268 -4.25 -18.18 5.23
CA LEU A 268 -3.50 -19.43 5.32
C LEU A 268 -2.39 -19.32 6.37
N PRO A 269 -1.84 -20.43 6.88
CA PRO A 269 -0.66 -20.39 7.74
C PRO A 269 0.54 -19.72 7.05
N ALA A 270 1.31 -18.95 7.81
CA ALA A 270 2.61 -18.45 7.40
C ALA A 270 3.55 -19.62 7.06
N LYS A 271 4.22 -19.50 5.92
CA LYS A 271 5.22 -20.44 5.41
C LYS A 271 6.56 -19.75 5.25
N LYS A 272 7.58 -20.51 4.89
CA LYS A 272 8.94 -20.05 4.69
C LYS A 272 8.96 -18.70 3.95
N PHE A 273 9.60 -17.73 4.56
CA PHE A 273 9.77 -16.39 4.01
C PHE A 273 11.14 -16.27 3.35
N TYR A 274 11.16 -15.86 2.09
CA TYR A 274 12.38 -15.53 1.36
C TYR A 274 12.44 -14.02 1.21
N ARG A 275 13.33 -13.37 1.98
CA ARG A 275 13.56 -11.92 1.88
C ARG A 275 13.98 -11.59 0.45
N ALA A 276 13.30 -10.64 -0.18
CA ALA A 276 13.64 -10.15 -1.51
C ALA A 276 14.96 -9.35 -1.50
N GLU A 277 15.53 -9.15 -2.66
CA GLU A 277 16.79 -8.45 -2.87
C GLU A 277 16.75 -7.02 -2.32
N GLU A 278 17.90 -6.50 -1.89
CA GLU A 278 17.98 -5.22 -1.18
C GLU A 278 17.47 -4.01 -2.00
N TYR A 279 17.46 -4.11 -3.33
CA TYR A 279 16.92 -3.06 -4.19
C TYR A 279 15.39 -2.95 -4.12
N HIS A 280 14.68 -3.97 -3.65
CA HIS A 280 13.23 -3.92 -3.42
C HIS A 280 12.85 -3.36 -2.05
N GLN A 281 13.75 -3.40 -1.10
CA GLN A 281 13.51 -3.08 0.31
C GLN A 281 13.39 -1.56 0.48
N GLN A 282 12.30 -1.10 1.10
CA GLN A 282 11.96 0.32 1.30
C GLN A 282 12.07 1.16 0.00
N TYR A 283 11.68 0.56 -1.13
CA TYR A 283 11.91 1.12 -2.47
C TYR A 283 11.35 2.54 -2.65
N LEU A 284 10.11 2.78 -2.20
CA LEU A 284 9.44 4.08 -2.35
C LEU A 284 10.01 5.16 -1.43
N GLU A 285 10.50 4.78 -0.25
CA GLU A 285 11.22 5.68 0.66
C GLU A 285 12.59 6.07 0.07
N LYS A 286 13.25 5.13 -0.61
CA LYS A 286 14.53 5.36 -1.30
C LYS A 286 14.40 6.24 -2.55
N GLY A 287 13.20 6.38 -3.12
CA GLY A 287 12.92 7.29 -4.25
C GLY A 287 11.99 6.73 -5.32
N GLY A 288 11.70 5.43 -5.29
CA GLY A 288 10.91 4.78 -6.33
C GLY A 288 11.53 4.90 -7.72
N ARG A 289 10.73 4.59 -8.74
CA ARG A 289 11.11 4.58 -10.16
C ARG A 289 11.52 5.95 -10.69
N PHE A 290 10.94 7.01 -10.15
CA PHE A 290 11.08 8.37 -10.67
C PHE A 290 11.99 9.26 -9.80
N GLY A 291 12.55 8.73 -8.71
CA GLY A 291 13.40 9.47 -7.77
C GLY A 291 12.66 10.36 -6.77
N PHE A 292 11.32 10.42 -6.82
CA PHE A 292 10.49 11.18 -5.88
C PHE A 292 10.16 10.35 -4.64
N LYS A 293 10.96 10.52 -3.59
CA LYS A 293 10.77 9.85 -2.30
C LYS A 293 9.36 10.06 -1.74
N GLN A 294 8.83 9.02 -1.12
CA GLN A 294 7.60 9.06 -0.36
C GLN A 294 7.94 8.84 1.12
N SER A 295 7.45 9.72 1.99
CA SER A 295 7.79 9.66 3.42
C SER A 295 7.28 8.38 4.06
N ALA A 296 8.14 7.69 4.82
CA ALA A 296 7.80 6.54 5.65
C ALA A 296 7.55 6.93 7.13
N SER A 297 7.46 8.23 7.42
CA SER A 297 7.27 8.74 8.78
C SER A 297 5.99 8.17 9.41
N LYS A 298 6.05 7.81 10.70
CA LYS A 298 4.91 7.28 11.44
C LYS A 298 3.73 8.26 11.39
N GLY A 299 2.54 7.76 11.06
CA GLY A 299 1.32 8.54 10.92
C GLY A 299 1.21 9.38 9.64
N CYS A 300 2.15 9.26 8.69
CA CYS A 300 2.04 9.94 7.40
C CYS A 300 0.84 9.41 6.60
N ASN A 301 -0.06 10.31 6.19
CA ASN A 301 -1.26 9.99 5.42
C ASN A 301 -1.18 10.48 3.97
N ASP A 302 0.00 10.88 3.49
CA ASP A 302 0.19 11.29 2.10
C ASP A 302 -0.19 10.13 1.16
N PRO A 303 -0.94 10.35 0.08
CA PRO A 303 -1.32 9.28 -0.83
C PRO A 303 -0.10 8.52 -1.36
N ILE A 304 -0.06 7.20 -1.14
CA ILE A 304 1.01 6.34 -1.64
C ILE A 304 0.80 6.11 -3.14
N ARG A 305 1.81 6.48 -3.94
CA ARG A 305 1.91 6.21 -5.37
C ARG A 305 2.60 4.88 -5.58
N CYS A 306 2.07 4.04 -6.47
CA CYS A 306 2.46 2.63 -6.59
C CYS A 306 3.97 2.41 -6.86
N TYR A 307 4.57 3.23 -7.72
CA TYR A 307 5.93 2.97 -8.21
C TYR A 307 6.92 4.12 -7.97
N GLY A 308 6.47 5.27 -7.47
CA GLY A 308 7.29 6.48 -7.34
C GLY A 308 6.49 7.76 -7.56
#